data_AF-A0A849E847-F1
#
_entry.id   AF-A0A849E847-F1
#
_cell.length_a   1.000
_cell.length_b   1.000
_cell.length_c   1.000
_cell.angle_alpha   90.00
_cell.angle_beta   90.00
_cell.angle_gamma   90.00
#
_symmetry.space_group_name_H-M   'P 1'
#
loop_
_entity.id
_entity.type
_entity.pdbx_description
1 polymer ?
#
loop_
_entity_poly.entity_id
_entity_poly.type
_entity_poly.pdbx_seq_one_letter_code
_entity_poly.pdbx_strand_id
1 'polypeptide(L)'
;MNRLVWALRHASLFCAWLVAVCFLLAPAARAQQVDLEIVLAMDGSGSISSDEFQLQVIGTAAALRDASVQHAILSGPTGRVAIAAVIWSDAAFPKYPTEWHLLNS
;
A
#
# COMPACT_ATOMS: atom_id res chain seq x y z
N MET A 1 -6.44 29.17 46.59
CA MET A 1 -5.94 29.20 45.19
C MET A 1 -5.06 28.00 44.79
N ASN A 2 -4.56 27.18 45.73
CA ASN A 2 -3.56 26.15 45.39
C ASN A 2 -4.15 24.81 44.90
N ARG A 3 -5.31 24.37 45.41
CA ARG A 3 -5.84 23.01 45.11
C ARG A 3 -6.21 22.79 43.64
N LEU A 4 -6.75 23.81 42.97
CA LEU A 4 -7.09 23.77 41.54
C LEU A 4 -5.84 23.68 40.65
N VAL A 5 -4.79 24.44 40.96
CA VAL A 5 -3.52 24.41 40.22
C VAL A 5 -2.83 23.04 40.39
N TRP A 6 -2.85 22.46 41.59
CA TRP A 6 -2.34 21.12 41.82
C TRP A 6 -3.16 20.06 41.07
N ALA A 7 -4.50 20.12 41.11
CA ALA A 7 -5.34 19.15 40.40
C ALA A 7 -5.12 19.17 38.88
N LEU A 8 -5.01 20.36 38.28
CA LEU A 8 -4.74 20.52 36.84
C LEU A 8 -3.35 19.98 36.45
N ARG A 9 -2.32 20.19 37.28
CA ARG A 9 -0.98 19.65 37.02
C ARG A 9 -0.92 18.13 37.08
N HIS A 10 -1.60 17.50 38.05
CA HIS A 10 -1.66 16.04 38.13
C HIS A 10 -2.44 15.43 36.97
N ALA A 11 -3.54 16.07 36.56
CA ALA A 11 -4.30 15.65 35.38
C ALA A 11 -3.44 15.72 34.10
N SER A 12 -2.68 16.80 33.91
CA SER A 12 -1.77 16.92 32.76
C SER A 12 -0.62 15.91 32.78
N LEU A 13 -0.02 15.63 33.93
CA LEU A 13 1.02 14.61 34.07
C LEU A 13 0.48 13.20 33.82
N PHE A 14 -0.74 12.91 34.27
CA PHE A 14 -1.41 11.65 34.01
C PHE A 14 -1.74 11.48 32.52
N CYS A 15 -2.27 12.52 31.86
CA CYS A 15 -2.49 12.48 30.41
C CYS A 15 -1.18 12.30 29.62
N ALA A 16 -0.11 13.02 30.00
CA ALA A 16 1.19 12.87 29.35
C ALA A 16 1.76 11.46 29.53
N TRP A 17 1.60 10.88 30.73
CA TRP A 17 1.98 9.51 31.01
C TRP A 17 1.17 8.50 30.19
N LEU A 18 -0.16 8.66 30.09
CA LEU A 18 -1.02 7.81 29.27
C LEU A 18 -0.61 7.86 27.79
N VAL A 19 -0.35 9.06 27.25
CA VAL A 19 0.11 9.20 25.86
C VAL A 19 1.46 8.52 25.66
N ALA A 20 2.41 8.69 26.60
CA ALA A 20 3.72 8.03 26.52
C ALA A 20 3.60 6.49 26.56
N VAL A 21 2.74 5.96 27.44
CA VAL A 21 2.44 4.52 27.50
C VAL A 21 1.81 4.04 26.18
N CYS A 22 0.87 4.79 25.60
CA CYS A 22 0.30 4.46 24.29
C CYS A 22 1.35 4.43 23.17
N PHE A 23 2.30 5.36 23.15
CA PHE A 23 3.39 5.37 22.16
C PHE A 23 4.37 4.20 22.34
N LEU A 24 4.67 3.80 23.58
CA LEU A 24 5.55 2.66 23.87
C LEU A 24 4.89 1.31 23.53
N LEU A 25 3.56 1.24 23.61
CA LEU A 25 2.78 0.04 23.29
C LEU A 25 2.30 0.00 21.84
N ALA A 26 2.53 1.05 21.06
CA ALA A 26 2.16 1.08 19.66
C ALA A 26 2.94 -0.02 18.90
N PRO A 27 2.26 -0.93 18.17
CA PRO A 27 2.97 -1.90 17.34
C PRO A 27 3.82 -1.14 16.32
N ALA A 28 5.10 -1.52 16.23
CA ALA A 28 5.97 -0.98 15.20
C ALA A 28 5.38 -1.33 13.84
N ALA A 29 5.09 -0.32 13.02
CA ALA A 29 4.75 -0.55 11.62
C ALA A 29 5.95 -1.22 10.95
N ARG A 30 5.82 -2.51 10.60
CA ARG A 30 6.81 -3.23 9.82
C ARG A 30 6.33 -3.25 8.39
N ALA A 31 7.14 -2.67 7.49
CA ALA A 31 6.94 -2.89 6.07
C ALA A 31 6.99 -4.40 5.81
N GLN A 32 6.02 -4.88 5.04
CA GLN A 32 6.00 -6.27 4.59
C GLN A 32 7.23 -6.46 3.70
N GLN A 33 8.12 -7.38 4.07
CA GLN A 33 9.26 -7.69 3.21
C GLN A 33 8.76 -8.46 1.97
N VAL A 34 9.13 -7.97 0.79
CA VAL A 34 8.84 -8.55 -0.51
C VAL A 34 10.11 -8.60 -1.36
N ASP A 35 10.16 -9.49 -2.35
CA ASP A 35 11.26 -9.64 -3.29
C ASP A 35 11.28 -8.51 -4.32
N LEU A 36 10.09 -8.04 -4.71
CA LEU A 36 9.90 -6.97 -5.69
C LEU A 36 8.60 -6.20 -5.44
N GLU A 37 8.64 -4.89 -5.68
CA GLU A 37 7.46 -4.01 -5.76
C GLU A 37 7.28 -3.58 -7.22
N ILE A 38 6.10 -3.81 -7.80
CA ILE A 38 5.79 -3.54 -9.21
C ILE A 38 4.63 -2.56 -9.32
N VAL A 39 4.82 -1.48 -10.07
CA VAL A 39 3.72 -0.62 -10.53
C VAL A 39 3.40 -0.94 -11.98
N LEU A 40 2.22 -1.49 -12.24
CA LEU A 40 1.70 -1.76 -13.57
C LEU A 40 1.01 -0.51 -14.11
N ALA A 41 1.72 0.25 -14.95
CA ALA A 41 1.18 1.41 -15.65
C ALA A 41 0.42 0.98 -16.92
N MET A 42 -0.91 1.00 -16.87
CA MET A 42 -1.79 0.69 -18.01
C MET A 42 -2.06 1.97 -18.81
N ASP A 43 -1.95 1.90 -20.14
CA ASP A 43 -2.17 3.07 -21.00
C ASP A 43 -3.67 3.37 -21.10
N GLY A 44 -4.05 4.57 -20.65
CA GLY A 44 -5.39 5.14 -20.77
C GLY A 44 -5.39 6.46 -21.54
N SER A 45 -4.45 6.65 -22.46
CA SER A 45 -4.38 7.82 -23.34
C SER A 45 -5.56 7.87 -24.33
N GLY A 46 -5.80 9.05 -24.92
CA GLY A 46 -6.94 9.26 -25.83
C GLY A 46 -6.90 8.45 -27.13
N SER A 47 -5.77 7.82 -27.45
CA SER A 47 -5.65 6.87 -28.57
C SER A 47 -6.12 5.45 -28.22
N ILE A 48 -6.34 5.15 -26.94
CA ILE A 48 -6.78 3.84 -26.48
C ILE A 48 -8.31 3.80 -26.48
N SER A 49 -8.87 2.87 -27.24
CA SER A 49 -10.30 2.58 -27.22
C SER A 49 -10.70 1.81 -25.96
N SER A 50 -12.00 1.78 -25.64
CA SER A 50 -12.51 1.01 -24.50
C SER A 50 -12.16 -0.47 -24.59
N ASP A 51 -12.22 -1.03 -25.80
CA ASP A 51 -12.01 -2.46 -26.03
C ASP A 51 -10.51 -2.81 -25.89
N GLU A 52 -9.62 -1.94 -26.36
CA GLU A 52 -8.17 -2.08 -26.15
C GLU A 52 -7.81 -1.94 -24.67
N PHE A 53 -8.42 -1.01 -23.93
CA PHE A 53 -8.21 -0.90 -22.49
C PHE A 53 -8.70 -2.16 -21.76
N GLN A 54 -9.87 -2.68 -22.10
CA GLN A 54 -10.37 -3.94 -21.53
C GLN A 54 -9.45 -5.12 -21.86
N LEU A 55 -8.91 -5.17 -23.08
CA LEU A 55 -7.94 -6.18 -23.47
C LEU A 55 -6.68 -6.11 -22.60
N GLN A 56 -6.16 -4.91 -22.32
CA GLN A 56 -5.02 -4.73 -21.40
C GLN A 56 -5.34 -5.28 -20.01
N VAL A 57 -6.48 -4.89 -19.43
CA VAL A 57 -6.89 -5.30 -18.07
C VAL A 57 -7.06 -6.83 -17.99
N ILE A 58 -7.81 -7.41 -18.92
CA ILE A 58 -8.08 -8.86 -18.95
C ILE A 58 -6.79 -9.63 -19.22
N GLY A 59 -5.96 -9.16 -20.15
CA GLY A 59 -4.67 -9.78 -20.50
C GLY A 59 -3.69 -9.76 -19.31
N THR A 60 -3.56 -8.64 -18.62
CA THR A 60 -2.76 -8.53 -17.39
C THR A 60 -3.30 -9.46 -16.30
N ALA A 61 -4.62 -9.49 -16.07
CA ALA A 61 -5.22 -10.37 -15.09
C ALA A 61 -5.02 -11.86 -15.42
N ALA A 62 -5.08 -12.23 -16.71
CA ALA A 62 -4.82 -13.59 -17.16
C ALA A 62 -3.34 -13.95 -16.97
N ALA A 63 -2.41 -13.07 -17.35
CA ALA A 63 -0.98 -13.26 -17.16
C ALA A 63 -0.63 -13.44 -15.67
N LEU A 64 -1.20 -12.62 -14.79
CA LEU A 64 -0.99 -12.77 -13.35
C LEU A 64 -1.56 -14.08 -12.79
N ARG A 65 -2.53 -14.74 -13.44
CA ARG A 65 -3.04 -16.07 -13.02
C ARG A 65 -2.34 -17.24 -13.68
N ASP A 66 -1.44 -16.99 -14.63
CA ASP A 66 -0.71 -18.04 -15.33
C ASP A 66 0.26 -18.75 -14.37
N ALA A 67 0.32 -20.07 -14.45
CA ALA A 67 1.12 -20.89 -13.53
C ALA A 67 2.63 -20.59 -13.62
N SER A 68 3.14 -20.24 -14.80
CA SER A 68 4.55 -19.91 -14.97
C SER A 68 4.90 -18.55 -14.34
N VAL A 69 3.99 -17.58 -14.44
CA VAL A 69 4.13 -16.26 -13.81
C VAL A 69 4.01 -16.38 -12.29
N GLN A 70 3.05 -17.15 -11.79
CA GLN A 70 2.93 -17.46 -10.36
C GLN A 70 4.20 -18.13 -9.83
N HIS A 71 4.74 -19.11 -10.57
CA HIS A 71 6.00 -19.74 -10.18
C HIS A 71 7.16 -18.74 -10.10
N ALA A 72 7.27 -17.84 -11.08
CA ALA A 72 8.29 -16.79 -11.07
C ALA A 72 8.14 -15.85 -9.86
N ILE A 73 6.92 -15.40 -9.56
CA ILE A 73 6.59 -14.56 -8.40
C ILE A 73 7.03 -15.21 -7.09
N LEU A 74 6.79 -16.51 -6.94
CA LEU A 74 7.03 -17.26 -5.69
C LEU A 74 8.46 -17.81 -5.56
N SER A 75 9.26 -17.77 -6.63
CA SER A 75 10.62 -18.34 -6.66
C SER A 75 11.68 -17.49 -5.94
N GLY A 76 11.33 -16.26 -5.56
CA GLY A 76 12.24 -15.35 -4.87
C GLY A 76 12.51 -15.75 -3.40
N PRO A 77 13.49 -15.12 -2.74
CA PRO A 77 13.89 -15.46 -1.37
C PRO A 77 12.76 -15.36 -0.33
N THR A 78 11.85 -14.41 -0.50
CA THR A 78 10.68 -14.24 0.37
C THR A 78 9.41 -14.87 -0.20
N GLY A 79 9.41 -15.19 -1.50
CA GLY A 79 8.29 -15.76 -2.23
C GLY A 79 7.12 -14.79 -2.34
N ARG A 80 7.42 -13.48 -2.39
CA ARG A 80 6.41 -12.42 -2.27
C ARG A 80 6.71 -11.27 -3.22
N VAL A 81 5.71 -10.85 -3.97
CA VAL A 81 5.77 -9.63 -4.80
C VAL A 81 4.59 -8.74 -4.45
N ALA A 82 4.82 -7.44 -4.30
CA ALA A 82 3.73 -6.47 -4.17
C ALA A 82 3.47 -5.82 -5.52
N ILE A 83 2.19 -5.71 -5.91
CA ILE A 83 1.77 -5.10 -7.17
C ILE A 83 0.75 -3.99 -6.88
N ALA A 84 0.96 -2.83 -7.49
CA ALA A 84 -0.06 -1.79 -7.64
C ALA A 84 -0.28 -1.54 -9.13
N ALA A 85 -1.48 -1.11 -9.52
CA ALA A 85 -1.78 -0.71 -10.89
C ALA A 85 -2.06 0.80 -10.94
N VAL A 86 -1.75 1.44 -12.06
CA VAL A 86 -2.07 2.84 -12.30
C VAL A 86 -2.50 3.02 -13.75
N ILE A 87 -3.53 3.84 -13.97
CA ILE A 87 -3.84 4.28 -15.33
C ILE A 87 -2.94 5.46 -15.64
N TRP A 88 -2.16 5.32 -16.71
CA TRP A 88 -1.19 6.30 -17.17
C TRP A 88 -1.67 6.92 -18.49
N SER A 89 -1.60 8.25 -18.57
CA SER A 89 -1.89 9.00 -19.79
C SER A 89 -1.00 10.26 -19.83
N ASP A 90 -1.56 11.41 -20.23
CA ASP A 90 -0.84 12.68 -20.28
C ASP A 90 -0.36 13.13 -18.87
N ALA A 91 0.75 13.87 -18.83
CA ALA A 91 1.32 14.45 -17.61
C ALA A 91 0.29 15.25 -16.80
N ALA A 92 -0.66 15.91 -17.46
CA ALA A 92 -1.71 16.73 -16.86
C ALA A 92 -2.73 15.95 -16.02
N PHE A 93 -2.89 14.63 -16.25
CA PHE A 93 -3.84 13.82 -15.48
C PHE A 93 -3.20 13.29 -14.19
N PRO A 94 -3.87 13.41 -13.03
CA PRO A 94 -3.42 12.77 -11.80
C PRO A 94 -3.32 11.24 -11.97
N LYS A 95 -2.22 10.66 -11.48
CA LYS A 95 -2.00 9.22 -11.47
C LYS A 95 -2.25 8.70 -10.07
N TYR A 96 -3.37 8.00 -9.89
CA TYR A 96 -3.71 7.37 -8.62
C TYR A 96 -3.45 5.86 -8.75
N PRO A 97 -2.39 5.34 -8.11
CA PRO A 97 -2.21 3.90 -8.04
C PRO A 97 -3.32 3.28 -7.19
N THR A 98 -3.67 2.03 -7.49
CA THR A 98 -4.44 1.19 -6.58
C THR A 98 -3.69 0.99 -5.27
N GLU A 99 -4.37 0.43 -4.28
CA GLU A 99 -3.66 -0.14 -3.13
C GLU A 99 -2.68 -1.24 -3.59
N TRP A 100 -1.65 -1.47 -2.78
CA TRP A 100 -0.71 -2.57 -3.00
C TRP A 100 -1.40 -3.91 -2.74
N HIS A 101 -1.38 -4.78 -3.75
CA HIS A 101 -1.81 -6.16 -3.64
C HIS A 101 -0.59 -7.06 -3.47
N LEU A 102 -0.58 -7.83 -2.39
CA LEU A 102 0.47 -8.80 -2.13
C LEU A 102 0.16 -10.12 -2.85
N LEU A 103 1.13 -10.62 -3.62
CA LEU A 103 1.11 -11.92 -4.26
C LEU A 103 2.09 -12.84 -3.54
N ASN A 104 1.59 -13.94 -2.97
CA ASN A 104 2.35 -14.78 -2.04
C ASN A 104 1.90 -16.25 -1.91
N SER A 105 0.97 -16.74 -2.73
CA SER A 105 0.50 -18.13 -2.71
C SER A 105 -0.27 -18.51 -3.97
#